data_AF-A0A935Y0I4-F1
#
_entry.id   AF-A0A935Y0I4-F1
#
_cell.length_a   1.000
_cell.length_b   1.000
_cell.length_c   1.000
_cell.angle_alpha   90.00
_cell.angle_beta   90.00
_cell.angle_gamma   90.00
#
_symmetry.space_group_name_H-M   'P 1'
#
loop_
_entity.id
_entity.type
_entity.pdbx_description
1 polymer ?
#
loop_
_entity_poly.entity_id
_entity_poly.type
_entity_poly.pdbx_seq_one_letter_code
_entity_poly.pdbx_strand_id
1 'polypeptide(L)'
;MRTLIGIGILVLISYSFTFRDEAWGFYGHRLINKNAIFTLPDELRPFYKSHLDYIVEHAVDPDKRRYAVRGEAIRHYIDLDHWGVDAGQNLPRNLGDAICRNAAFYYIRAKDTILIFDTNQISEKEYVYTQNLQLNTTVFKSSVNSFRLSRWVNQTAIKEYDQNQWLVDITLGDSTIFPQLANAQSIWIDDKFSNHGILPYNFERVYRNLVAAWQNKNLDLVLRYSADIGHYIGDAHVPLHTTKNYNGQLTNQVGIHAFLGIQST
;
A
#
# COMPACT_ATOMS: atom_id res chain seq x y z
N MET A 1 -72.12 32.43 18.79
CA MET A 1 -70.94 31.58 19.07
C MET A 1 -70.12 31.42 17.80
N ARG A 2 -68.94 32.05 17.73
CA ARG A 2 -67.94 31.80 16.69
C ARG A 2 -66.60 31.65 17.40
N THR A 3 -66.12 30.43 17.51
CA THR A 3 -64.85 30.08 18.13
C THR A 3 -63.73 30.33 17.12
N LEU A 4 -62.85 31.29 17.43
CA LEU A 4 -61.58 31.50 16.72
C LEU A 4 -60.59 30.46 17.23
N ILE A 5 -60.20 29.50 16.38
CA ILE A 5 -59.10 28.58 16.65
C ILE A 5 -57.82 29.26 16.15
N GLY A 6 -57.04 29.80 17.07
CA GLY A 6 -55.69 30.29 16.78
C GLY A 6 -54.74 29.12 16.62
N ILE A 7 -54.21 28.93 15.40
CA ILE A 7 -53.13 27.98 15.14
C ILE A 7 -51.81 28.68 15.45
N GLY A 8 -51.24 28.40 16.62
CA GLY A 8 -49.87 28.79 16.95
C GLY A 8 -48.89 27.92 16.16
N ILE A 9 -48.17 28.52 15.21
CA ILE A 9 -47.06 27.86 14.53
C ILE A 9 -45.87 27.83 15.49
N LEU A 10 -45.58 26.66 16.04
CA LEU A 10 -44.39 26.41 16.83
C LEU A 10 -43.22 26.21 15.86
N VAL A 11 -42.41 27.24 15.66
CA VAL A 11 -41.17 27.15 14.87
C VAL A 11 -40.14 26.40 15.71
N LEU A 12 -40.06 25.09 15.52
CA LEU A 12 -38.93 24.28 15.98
C LEU A 12 -37.71 24.68 15.14
N ILE A 13 -36.86 25.54 15.70
CA ILE A 13 -35.52 25.77 15.16
C ILE A 13 -34.73 24.49 15.41
N SER A 14 -34.75 23.58 14.44
CA SER A 14 -33.80 22.48 14.39
C SER A 14 -32.43 23.09 14.14
N TYR A 15 -31.62 23.21 15.20
CA TYR A 15 -30.17 23.35 15.04
C TYR A 15 -29.70 22.05 14.37
N SER A 16 -29.57 22.09 13.05
CA SER A 16 -28.77 21.10 12.34
C SER A 16 -27.34 21.30 12.83
N PHE A 17 -26.91 20.48 13.80
CA PHE A 17 -25.49 20.26 14.02
C PHE A 17 -24.96 19.68 12.71
N THR A 18 -24.43 20.53 11.85
CA THR A 18 -23.55 20.08 10.78
C THR A 18 -22.31 19.53 11.47
N PHE A 19 -22.28 18.23 11.71
CA PHE A 19 -21.04 17.53 12.03
C PHE A 19 -20.05 17.82 10.89
N ARG A 20 -19.16 18.80 11.10
CA ARG A 20 -17.93 18.95 10.33
C ARG A 20 -16.82 18.29 11.12
N ASP A 21 -16.90 16.98 11.28
CA ASP A 21 -15.77 16.18 11.76
C ASP A 21 -15.13 15.48 10.56
N GLU A 22 -14.39 16.25 9.76
CA GLU A 22 -13.35 15.69 8.88
C GLU A 22 -12.04 15.58 9.69
N ALA A 23 -12.08 14.88 10.83
CA ALA A 23 -10.91 14.82 11.72
C ALA A 23 -9.68 14.23 11.02
N TRP A 24 -9.89 13.30 10.08
CA TRP A 24 -8.82 12.51 9.44
C TRP A 24 -8.86 12.49 7.91
N GLY A 25 -9.89 13.06 7.27
CA GLY A 25 -10.00 13.14 5.81
C GLY A 25 -9.13 14.24 5.21
N PHE A 26 -9.65 14.92 4.17
CA PHE A 26 -8.90 15.96 3.48
C PHE A 26 -8.39 17.08 4.38
N TYR A 27 -9.21 17.51 5.35
CA TYR A 27 -8.78 18.48 6.35
C TYR A 27 -7.62 17.96 7.22
N GLY A 28 -7.70 16.72 7.69
CA GLY A 28 -6.66 16.07 8.50
C GLY A 28 -5.30 16.06 7.79
N HIS A 29 -5.25 15.56 6.55
CA HIS A 29 -4.00 15.53 5.76
C HIS A 29 -3.42 16.93 5.52
N ARG A 30 -4.27 17.91 5.20
CA ARG A 30 -3.88 19.32 5.03
C ARG A 30 -3.27 19.89 6.31
N LEU A 31 -3.90 19.65 7.45
CA LEU A 31 -3.46 20.15 8.74
C LEU A 31 -2.14 19.51 9.18
N ILE A 32 -2.00 18.19 9.03
CA ILE A 32 -0.76 17.45 9.33
C ILE A 32 0.39 18.00 8.48
N ASN A 33 0.22 18.12 7.15
CA ASN A 33 1.24 18.64 6.26
C ASN A 33 1.63 20.08 6.61
N LYS A 34 0.63 20.94 6.88
CA LYS A 34 0.86 22.32 7.31
C LYS A 34 1.71 22.37 8.58
N ASN A 35 1.35 21.59 9.59
CA ASN A 35 2.04 21.60 10.88
C ASN A 35 3.45 20.99 10.78
N ALA A 36 3.64 19.95 9.96
CA ALA A 36 4.94 19.33 9.73
C ALA A 36 5.97 20.33 9.21
N ILE A 37 5.59 21.29 8.36
CA ILE A 37 6.49 22.34 7.88
C ILE A 37 7.13 23.11 9.04
N PHE A 38 6.36 23.42 10.10
CA PHE A 38 6.86 24.19 11.24
C PHE A 38 7.75 23.37 12.18
N THR A 39 7.77 22.04 12.06
CA THR A 39 8.64 21.15 12.84
C THR A 39 9.92 20.75 12.09
N LEU A 40 10.07 21.14 10.82
CA LEU A 40 11.28 20.84 10.04
C LEU A 40 12.53 21.55 10.61
N PRO A 41 13.75 21.04 10.34
CA PRO A 41 15.01 21.72 10.65
C PRO A 41 15.08 23.14 10.07
N ASP A 42 15.86 24.01 10.71
CA ASP A 42 15.98 25.44 10.36
C ASP A 42 16.47 25.65 8.92
N GLU A 43 17.26 24.72 8.38
CA GLU A 43 17.82 24.77 7.03
C GLU A 43 16.77 24.50 5.94
N LEU A 44 15.76 23.67 6.24
CA LEU A 44 14.71 23.27 5.30
C LEU A 44 13.45 24.13 5.45
N ARG A 45 13.15 24.58 6.67
CA ARG A 45 11.91 25.26 7.00
C ARG A 45 11.61 26.49 6.11
N PRO A 46 12.56 27.40 5.80
CA PRO A 46 12.29 28.55 4.93
C PRO A 46 11.79 28.15 3.53
N PHE A 47 12.40 27.12 2.94
CA PHE A 47 11.99 26.60 1.64
C PHE A 47 10.54 26.11 1.67
N TYR A 48 10.17 25.25 2.63
CA TYR A 48 8.81 24.71 2.71
C TYR A 48 7.78 25.76 3.12
N LYS A 49 8.15 26.73 3.98
CA LYS A 49 7.27 27.85 4.31
C LYS A 49 6.95 28.71 3.08
N SER A 50 7.91 28.91 2.17
CA SER A 50 7.65 29.65 0.93
C SER A 50 6.74 28.91 -0.07
N HIS A 51 6.55 27.59 0.11
CA HIS A 51 5.67 26.75 -0.70
C HIS A 51 4.50 26.16 0.09
N LEU A 52 4.14 26.78 1.22
CA LEU A 52 3.13 26.28 2.16
C LEU A 52 1.81 25.94 1.46
N ASP A 53 1.31 26.85 0.63
CA ASP A 53 0.02 26.69 -0.04
C ASP A 53 -0.01 25.45 -0.94
N TYR A 54 1.06 25.24 -1.72
CA TYR A 54 1.20 24.05 -2.55
C TYR A 54 1.19 22.78 -1.71
N ILE A 55 2.04 22.71 -0.67
CA ILE A 55 2.16 21.50 0.16
C ILE A 55 0.82 21.16 0.83
N VAL A 56 0.08 22.18 1.29
CA VAL A 56 -1.23 21.98 1.90
C VAL A 56 -2.27 21.58 0.85
N GLU A 57 -2.37 22.28 -0.27
CA GLU A 57 -3.38 21.99 -1.30
C GLU A 57 -3.24 20.59 -1.88
N HIS A 58 -2.00 20.16 -2.13
CA HIS A 58 -1.65 18.88 -2.72
C HIS A 58 -1.52 17.73 -1.70
N ALA A 59 -1.69 17.98 -0.40
CA ALA A 59 -1.68 16.96 0.65
C ALA A 59 -2.77 15.89 0.53
N VAL A 60 -3.73 16.08 -0.39
CA VAL A 60 -4.87 15.16 -0.62
C VAL A 60 -4.84 14.53 -2.00
N ASP A 61 -3.80 14.80 -2.78
CA ASP A 61 -3.69 14.27 -4.13
C ASP A 61 -3.54 12.75 -4.20
N PRO A 62 -2.84 12.05 -3.28
CA PRO A 62 -2.83 10.59 -3.29
C PRO A 62 -4.23 9.98 -3.18
N ASP A 63 -5.07 10.51 -2.29
CA ASP A 63 -6.48 10.10 -2.17
C ASP A 63 -7.24 10.30 -3.49
N LYS A 64 -7.05 11.42 -4.17
CA LYS A 64 -7.67 11.67 -5.47
C LYS A 64 -7.16 10.69 -6.53
N ARG A 65 -5.87 10.37 -6.52
CA ARG A 65 -5.24 9.46 -7.49
C ARG A 65 -5.71 8.02 -7.33
N ARG A 66 -6.18 7.60 -6.15
CA ARG A 66 -6.61 6.20 -5.94
C ARG A 66 -7.68 5.71 -6.90
N TYR A 67 -8.51 6.62 -7.41
CA TYR A 67 -9.56 6.32 -8.38
C TYR A 67 -9.09 6.28 -9.84
N ALA A 68 -7.92 6.85 -10.13
CA ALA A 68 -7.40 7.01 -11.50
C ALA A 68 -6.13 6.18 -11.75
N VAL A 69 -5.37 5.85 -10.71
CA VAL A 69 -4.08 5.16 -10.81
C VAL A 69 -4.22 3.77 -10.20
N ARG A 70 -4.05 2.75 -11.06
CA ARG A 70 -4.03 1.35 -10.62
C ARG A 70 -2.92 1.15 -9.57
N GLY A 71 -3.24 0.49 -8.48
CA GLY A 71 -2.27 0.20 -7.41
C GLY A 71 -1.97 1.38 -6.48
N GLU A 72 -2.64 2.53 -6.63
CA GLU A 72 -2.52 3.62 -5.66
C GLU A 72 -3.25 3.28 -4.35
N ALA A 73 -4.45 2.71 -4.38
CA ALA A 73 -5.26 2.44 -3.18
C ALA A 73 -4.52 1.62 -2.10
N ILE A 74 -3.81 0.56 -2.50
CA ILE A 74 -3.04 -0.30 -1.59
C ILE A 74 -1.89 0.42 -0.87
N ARG A 75 -1.56 1.66 -1.25
CA ARG A 75 -0.49 2.46 -0.63
C ARG A 75 -0.94 3.25 0.58
N HIS A 76 -2.24 3.27 0.86
CA HIS A 76 -2.85 4.05 1.94
C HIS A 76 -3.04 3.24 3.22
N TYR A 77 -2.76 1.93 3.22
CA TYR A 77 -2.99 1.08 4.38
C TYR A 77 -2.00 -0.09 4.47
N ILE A 78 -2.04 -0.78 5.60
CA ILE A 78 -1.39 -2.08 5.85
C ILE A 78 -2.23 -2.91 6.80
N ASP A 79 -2.64 -4.10 6.41
CA ASP A 79 -3.33 -5.05 7.30
C ASP A 79 -2.30 -5.75 8.19
N LEU A 80 -2.08 -5.22 9.39
CA LEU A 80 -1.17 -5.81 10.36
C LEU A 80 -1.71 -7.11 10.95
N ASP A 81 -3.03 -7.33 10.94
CA ASP A 81 -3.65 -8.55 11.48
C ASP A 81 -3.22 -9.79 10.67
N HIS A 82 -2.85 -9.59 9.40
CA HIS A 82 -2.25 -10.63 8.56
C HIS A 82 -0.95 -11.22 9.15
N TRP A 83 -0.22 -10.46 9.96
CA TRP A 83 1.09 -10.84 10.52
C TRP A 83 1.02 -11.36 11.96
N GLY A 84 -0.20 -11.54 12.49
CA GLY A 84 -0.46 -12.07 13.83
C GLY A 84 -0.15 -11.06 14.95
N VAL A 85 -0.17 -11.55 16.19
CA VAL A 85 -0.03 -10.72 17.40
C VAL A 85 1.30 -9.97 17.44
N ASP A 86 2.38 -10.58 16.93
CA ASP A 86 3.72 -9.99 16.85
C ASP A 86 4.00 -9.34 15.48
N ALA A 87 2.99 -8.72 14.86
CA ALA A 87 3.08 -8.13 13.52
C ALA A 87 4.34 -7.25 13.33
N GLY A 88 4.73 -6.47 14.34
CA GLY A 88 5.93 -5.61 14.27
C GLY A 88 7.26 -6.36 14.13
N GLN A 89 7.31 -7.64 14.50
CA GLN A 89 8.45 -8.53 14.31
C GLN A 89 8.32 -9.37 13.04
N ASN A 90 7.10 -9.80 12.72
CA ASN A 90 6.81 -10.71 11.62
C ASN A 90 6.76 -10.01 10.25
N LEU A 91 6.30 -8.75 10.22
CA LEU A 91 6.24 -7.92 9.01
C LEU A 91 7.66 -7.73 8.44
N PRO A 92 7.93 -8.19 7.21
CA PRO A 92 9.22 -8.05 6.57
C PRO A 92 9.58 -6.57 6.38
N ARG A 93 10.87 -6.24 6.48
CA ARG A 93 11.33 -4.85 6.45
C ARG A 93 11.36 -4.24 5.04
N ASN A 94 11.34 -5.07 4.01
CA ASN A 94 11.38 -4.70 2.60
C ASN A 94 10.24 -5.38 1.83
N LEU A 95 9.69 -4.68 0.83
CA LEU A 95 8.55 -5.17 0.06
C LEU A 95 8.85 -6.48 -0.66
N GLY A 96 10.06 -6.62 -1.20
CA GLY A 96 10.48 -7.85 -1.88
C GLY A 96 10.43 -9.09 -1.00
N ASP A 97 10.79 -9.00 0.29
CA ASP A 97 10.63 -10.14 1.19
C ASP A 97 9.16 -10.40 1.50
N ALA A 98 8.33 -9.35 1.68
CA ALA A 98 6.90 -9.50 1.93
C ALA A 98 6.17 -10.20 0.78
N ILE A 99 6.47 -9.81 -0.46
CA ILE A 99 5.98 -10.47 -1.68
C ILE A 99 6.53 -11.89 -1.76
N CYS A 100 7.83 -12.09 -1.59
CA CYS A 100 8.43 -13.44 -1.68
C CYS A 100 7.96 -14.40 -0.58
N ARG A 101 7.41 -13.90 0.53
CA ARG A 101 6.76 -14.74 1.55
C ARG A 101 5.32 -15.08 1.18
N ASN A 102 4.66 -14.26 0.35
CA ASN A 102 3.27 -14.45 -0.05
C ASN A 102 3.08 -14.26 -1.56
N ALA A 103 3.74 -15.11 -2.37
CA ALA A 103 3.57 -15.11 -3.81
C ALA A 103 3.58 -16.52 -4.38
N ALA A 104 2.91 -16.68 -5.51
CA ALA A 104 3.05 -17.86 -6.36
C ALA A 104 3.88 -17.53 -7.58
N PHE A 105 4.79 -18.43 -7.93
CA PHE A 105 5.69 -18.30 -9.06
C PHE A 105 5.39 -19.39 -10.06
N TYR A 106 5.21 -19.00 -11.31
CA TYR A 106 4.90 -19.86 -12.43
C TYR A 106 5.93 -19.63 -13.53
N TYR A 107 6.19 -20.63 -14.37
CA TYR A 107 6.85 -20.39 -15.63
C TYR A 107 5.87 -20.57 -16.79
N ILE A 108 6.09 -19.81 -17.85
CA ILE A 108 5.29 -19.90 -19.07
C ILE A 108 6.13 -20.56 -20.17
N ARG A 109 5.55 -21.60 -20.78
CA ARG A 109 5.98 -22.18 -22.06
C ARG A 109 4.93 -21.83 -23.12
N ALA A 110 5.31 -21.93 -24.39
CA ALA A 110 4.52 -21.52 -25.55
C ALA A 110 3.00 -21.78 -25.53
N LYS A 111 2.51 -22.81 -24.82
CA LYS A 111 1.06 -23.08 -24.63
C LYS A 111 0.61 -23.32 -23.18
N ASP A 112 1.54 -23.43 -22.22
CA ASP A 112 1.24 -23.90 -20.87
C ASP A 112 1.85 -22.98 -19.81
N THR A 113 1.13 -22.80 -18.70
CA THR A 113 1.62 -22.13 -17.49
C THR A 113 1.72 -23.16 -16.37
N ILE A 114 2.89 -23.29 -15.78
CA ILE A 114 3.18 -24.34 -14.80
C ILE A 114 3.64 -23.69 -13.51
N LEU A 115 2.98 -24.04 -12.40
CA LEU A 115 3.35 -23.61 -11.06
C LEU A 115 4.74 -24.16 -10.71
N ILE A 116 5.65 -23.26 -10.34
CA ILE A 116 6.95 -23.62 -9.77
C ILE A 116 6.78 -23.86 -8.26
N PHE A 117 6.22 -22.88 -7.55
CA PHE A 117 5.94 -22.93 -6.11
C PHE A 117 4.97 -21.83 -5.68
N ASP A 118 4.29 -22.07 -4.55
CA ASP A 118 3.42 -21.12 -3.85
C ASP A 118 3.91 -20.99 -2.42
N THR A 119 4.44 -19.83 -2.04
CA THR A 119 5.13 -19.65 -0.76
C THR A 119 4.21 -19.76 0.44
N ASN A 120 2.91 -19.48 0.24
CA ASN A 120 1.88 -19.65 1.27
C ASN A 120 1.64 -21.11 1.64
N GLN A 121 2.06 -22.06 0.79
CA GLN A 121 1.91 -23.50 1.02
C GLN A 121 3.16 -24.14 1.61
N ILE A 122 4.19 -23.34 1.95
CA ILE A 122 5.48 -23.82 2.43
C ILE A 122 5.56 -23.64 3.95
N SER A 123 5.90 -24.69 4.69
CA SER A 123 6.18 -24.56 6.13
C SER A 123 7.53 -23.88 6.34
N GLU A 124 7.58 -22.89 7.24
CA GLU A 124 8.70 -21.95 7.50
C GLU A 124 10.12 -22.55 7.66
N LYS A 125 10.25 -23.87 7.84
CA LYS A 125 11.55 -24.54 8.08
C LYS A 125 12.28 -25.00 6.82
N GLU A 126 11.60 -25.13 5.69
CA GLU A 126 12.16 -25.76 4.51
C GLU A 126 11.54 -25.16 3.26
N TYR A 127 12.35 -24.51 2.41
CA TYR A 127 12.01 -24.29 1.00
C TYR A 127 12.02 -25.64 0.27
N VAL A 128 11.15 -26.57 0.69
CA VAL A 128 10.96 -27.87 0.05
C VAL A 128 9.89 -27.70 -1.00
N TYR A 129 10.36 -27.74 -2.23
CA TYR A 129 9.53 -27.69 -3.41
C TYR A 129 8.77 -29.02 -3.53
N THR A 130 7.45 -28.91 -3.57
CA THR A 130 6.51 -29.94 -4.04
C THR A 130 6.40 -31.21 -3.19
N GLN A 131 5.64 -31.17 -2.10
CA GLN A 131 4.82 -32.36 -1.77
C GLN A 131 3.57 -32.32 -2.64
N ASN A 132 3.60 -33.11 -3.72
CA ASN A 132 2.45 -33.60 -4.47
C ASN A 132 1.69 -32.62 -5.38
N LEU A 133 2.36 -31.90 -6.28
CA LEU A 133 1.71 -31.50 -7.54
C LEU A 133 2.07 -32.51 -8.63
N GLN A 134 1.19 -33.50 -8.86
CA GLN A 134 1.28 -34.34 -10.06
C GLN A 134 0.82 -33.53 -11.27
N LEU A 135 1.77 -32.96 -11.99
CA LEU A 135 1.62 -32.68 -13.42
C LEU A 135 2.80 -33.34 -14.14
N ASN A 136 2.55 -34.52 -14.70
CA ASN A 136 3.38 -35.20 -15.70
C ASN A 136 4.92 -35.05 -15.52
N THR A 137 5.46 -35.58 -14.41
CA THR A 137 6.86 -36.04 -14.24
C THR A 137 7.97 -35.03 -13.90
N THR A 138 7.74 -33.99 -13.09
CA THR A 138 8.89 -33.23 -12.52
C THR A 138 8.66 -32.82 -11.07
N VAL A 139 9.52 -33.33 -10.18
CA VAL A 139 9.62 -32.94 -8.76
C VAL A 139 10.81 -32.00 -8.64
N PHE A 140 10.60 -30.74 -8.24
CA PHE A 140 11.71 -29.82 -8.02
C PHE A 140 12.33 -30.13 -6.65
N LYS A 141 13.63 -30.45 -6.60
CA LYS A 141 14.34 -30.89 -5.37
C LYS A 141 15.31 -29.86 -4.79
N SER A 142 15.46 -28.69 -5.42
CA SER A 142 16.42 -27.67 -4.99
C SER A 142 15.74 -26.60 -4.13
N SER A 143 16.34 -26.28 -2.99
CA SER A 143 15.94 -25.13 -2.18
C SER A 143 16.24 -23.83 -2.93
N VAL A 144 15.28 -22.91 -2.95
CA VAL A 144 15.51 -21.54 -3.44
C VAL A 144 15.91 -20.69 -2.26
N ASN A 145 17.08 -20.05 -2.38
CA ASN A 145 17.57 -19.17 -1.34
C ASN A 145 16.70 -17.90 -1.29
N SER A 146 16.07 -17.67 -0.14
CA SER A 146 15.14 -16.57 0.11
C SER A 146 15.71 -15.19 -0.20
N PHE A 147 16.96 -14.96 0.21
CA PHE A 147 17.66 -13.70 -0.01
C PHE A 147 17.92 -13.45 -1.50
N ARG A 148 18.34 -14.48 -2.24
CA ARG A 148 18.53 -14.37 -3.69
C ARG A 148 17.22 -14.11 -4.42
N LEU A 149 16.16 -14.83 -4.05
CA LEU A 149 14.83 -14.64 -4.62
C LEU A 149 14.33 -13.22 -4.39
N SER A 150 14.36 -12.73 -3.14
CA SER A 150 13.94 -11.36 -2.83
C SER A 150 14.75 -10.31 -3.56
N ARG A 151 16.08 -10.45 -3.63
CA ARG A 151 16.93 -9.53 -4.39
C ARG A 151 16.52 -9.50 -5.87
N TRP A 152 16.26 -10.66 -6.46
CA TRP A 152 15.84 -10.76 -7.85
C TRP A 152 14.46 -10.14 -8.10
N VAL A 153 13.47 -10.42 -7.25
CA VAL A 153 12.13 -9.82 -7.34
C VAL A 153 12.20 -8.30 -7.21
N ASN A 154 13.00 -7.78 -6.28
CA ASN A 154 13.24 -6.32 -6.14
C ASN A 154 13.83 -5.68 -7.40
N GLN A 155 14.64 -6.41 -8.17
CA GLN A 155 15.32 -5.89 -9.36
C GLN A 155 14.48 -6.02 -10.64
N THR A 156 13.51 -6.93 -10.67
CA THR A 156 12.78 -7.31 -11.88
C THR A 156 11.30 -6.91 -11.85
N ALA A 157 10.59 -7.28 -10.78
CA ALA A 157 9.14 -7.11 -10.68
C ALA A 157 8.76 -5.80 -9.99
N ILE A 158 9.40 -5.48 -8.87
CA ILE A 158 8.99 -4.37 -7.99
C ILE A 158 9.36 -2.99 -8.55
N LYS A 159 9.97 -2.88 -9.74
CA LYS A 159 10.21 -1.58 -10.38
C LYS A 159 8.89 -0.83 -10.66
N GLU A 160 7.82 -1.56 -10.95
CA GLU A 160 6.50 -1.03 -11.26
C GLU A 160 5.51 -1.39 -10.14
N TYR A 161 5.51 -0.60 -9.07
CA TYR A 161 4.68 -0.78 -7.88
C TYR A 161 3.16 -0.58 -8.10
N ASP A 162 2.70 -0.47 -9.34
CA ASP A 162 1.28 -0.28 -9.71
C ASP A 162 0.59 -1.62 -10.04
N GLN A 163 1.33 -2.74 -9.92
CA GLN A 163 0.89 -4.07 -10.31
C GLN A 163 1.07 -5.07 -9.16
N ASN A 164 0.29 -6.14 -9.21
CA ASN A 164 0.37 -7.31 -8.32
C ASN A 164 0.68 -8.60 -9.09
N GLN A 165 0.96 -8.47 -10.38
CA GLN A 165 1.25 -9.59 -11.27
C GLN A 165 2.31 -9.13 -12.24
N TRP A 166 3.39 -9.88 -12.34
CA TRP A 166 4.52 -9.52 -13.20
C TRP A 166 4.89 -10.66 -14.11
N LEU A 167 5.05 -10.35 -15.38
CA LEU A 167 5.66 -11.24 -16.36
C LEU A 167 7.13 -10.83 -16.54
N VAL A 168 8.04 -11.60 -15.96
CA VAL A 168 9.48 -11.33 -15.95
C VAL A 168 10.16 -12.18 -17.01
N ASP A 169 11.01 -11.56 -17.82
CA ASP A 169 11.83 -12.27 -18.80
C ASP A 169 12.77 -13.26 -18.09
N ILE A 170 12.82 -14.50 -18.58
CA ILE A 170 13.67 -15.55 -18.04
C ILE A 170 15.16 -15.19 -18.09
N THR A 171 15.59 -14.35 -19.03
CA THR A 171 17.00 -13.93 -19.14
C THR A 171 17.43 -13.05 -17.96
N LEU A 172 16.46 -12.44 -17.27
CA LEU A 172 16.68 -11.73 -16.01
C LEU A 172 16.66 -12.70 -14.82
N GLY A 173 16.09 -13.89 -14.99
CA GLY A 173 16.13 -15.01 -14.04
C GLY A 173 17.51 -15.63 -13.98
N ASP A 174 18.23 -15.38 -12.89
CA ASP A 174 19.51 -16.03 -12.65
C ASP A 174 19.30 -17.56 -12.58
N SER A 175 20.03 -18.33 -13.40
CA SER A 175 20.03 -19.80 -13.43
C SER A 175 20.31 -20.45 -12.06
N THR A 176 20.81 -19.67 -11.11
CA THR A 176 21.04 -20.11 -9.74
C THR A 176 19.82 -19.98 -8.81
N ILE A 177 18.80 -19.21 -9.20
CA ILE A 177 17.51 -19.11 -8.48
C ILE A 177 16.57 -20.18 -9.00
N PHE A 178 16.56 -20.40 -10.31
CA PHE A 178 15.72 -21.40 -10.95
C PHE A 178 16.53 -22.30 -11.91
N PRO A 179 17.42 -23.16 -11.38
CA PRO A 179 18.28 -24.03 -12.21
C PRO A 179 17.49 -24.98 -13.12
N GLN A 180 16.25 -25.28 -12.76
CA GLN A 180 15.32 -26.12 -13.51
C GLN A 180 14.71 -25.46 -14.77
N LEU A 181 14.95 -24.17 -15.03
CA LEU A 181 14.24 -23.41 -16.08
C LEU A 181 14.99 -23.27 -17.42
N ALA A 182 15.89 -24.19 -17.77
CA ALA A 182 16.70 -24.12 -19.00
C ALA A 182 15.91 -23.96 -20.32
N ASN A 183 14.59 -24.19 -20.34
CA ASN A 183 13.70 -24.05 -21.50
C ASN A 183 12.47 -23.14 -21.25
N ALA A 184 12.45 -22.33 -20.18
CA ALA A 184 11.35 -21.40 -19.94
C ALA A 184 11.50 -20.13 -20.81
N GLN A 185 10.38 -19.48 -21.16
CA GLN A 185 10.40 -18.19 -21.89
C GLN A 185 10.25 -17.00 -20.93
N SER A 186 9.47 -17.16 -19.87
CA SER A 186 9.23 -16.13 -18.87
C SER A 186 8.77 -16.74 -17.55
N ILE A 187 8.89 -15.95 -16.48
CA ILE A 187 8.39 -16.26 -15.14
C ILE A 187 7.21 -15.33 -14.86
N TRP A 188 6.09 -15.89 -14.47
CA TRP A 188 4.95 -15.15 -13.97
C TRP A 188 4.95 -15.18 -12.44
N ILE A 189 4.89 -14.01 -11.82
CA ILE A 189 4.85 -13.82 -10.37
C ILE A 189 3.46 -13.29 -10.03
N ASP A 190 2.75 -14.00 -9.16
CA ASP A 190 1.44 -13.64 -8.64
C ASP A 190 1.57 -13.20 -7.17
N ASP A 191 1.50 -11.89 -6.94
CA ASP A 191 1.58 -11.28 -5.63
C ASP A 191 0.28 -11.44 -4.85
N LYS A 192 0.37 -12.19 -3.75
CA LYS A 192 -0.75 -12.38 -2.82
C LYS A 192 -0.63 -11.48 -1.59
N PHE A 193 0.48 -10.74 -1.44
CA PHE A 193 0.73 -9.82 -0.35
C PHE A 193 0.11 -8.44 -0.59
N SER A 194 0.39 -7.77 -1.71
CA SER A 194 0.19 -6.31 -1.82
C SER A 194 -1.26 -5.83 -1.63
N ASN A 195 -2.26 -6.69 -1.83
CA ASN A 195 -3.66 -6.37 -1.53
C ASN A 195 -3.96 -6.22 -0.03
N HIS A 196 -3.09 -6.73 0.83
CA HIS A 196 -3.09 -6.48 2.27
C HIS A 196 -2.46 -5.13 2.61
N GLY A 197 -2.10 -4.31 1.63
CA GLY A 197 -1.59 -2.96 1.83
C GLY A 197 -0.07 -2.92 1.91
N ILE A 198 0.51 -1.84 1.39
CA ILE A 198 1.96 -1.65 1.25
C ILE A 198 2.43 -0.31 1.79
N LEU A 199 1.61 0.39 2.59
CA LEU A 199 1.88 1.73 3.11
C LEU A 199 3.30 1.92 3.68
N PRO A 200 3.82 1.04 4.58
CA PRO A 200 5.18 1.18 5.11
C PRO A 200 6.27 1.14 4.04
N TYR A 201 6.10 0.32 3.00
CA TYR A 201 7.05 0.19 1.91
C TYR A 201 6.98 1.35 0.92
N ASN A 202 5.79 1.93 0.78
CA ASN A 202 5.59 3.12 -0.03
C ASN A 202 6.37 4.33 0.54
N PHE A 203 6.53 4.43 1.87
CA PHE A 203 7.36 5.48 2.49
C PHE A 203 8.79 5.49 1.96
N GLU A 204 9.43 4.33 1.96
CA GLU A 204 10.80 4.21 1.49
C GLU A 204 10.92 4.65 0.04
N ARG A 205 9.95 4.27 -0.80
CA ARG A 205 9.91 4.65 -2.21
C ARG A 205 9.75 6.15 -2.40
N VAL A 206 8.74 6.76 -1.79
CA VAL A 206 8.47 8.20 -1.93
C VAL A 206 9.64 9.01 -1.34
N TYR A 207 10.22 8.57 -0.23
CA TYR A 207 11.43 9.18 0.34
C TYR A 207 12.61 9.15 -0.64
N ARG A 208 12.92 7.99 -1.21
CA ARG A 208 14.01 7.85 -2.21
C ARG A 208 13.76 8.74 -3.42
N ASN A 209 12.52 8.83 -3.89
CA ASN A 209 12.13 9.70 -5.00
C ASN A 209 12.29 11.19 -4.65
N LEU A 210 11.91 11.59 -3.43
CA LEU A 210 12.12 12.94 -2.92
C LEU A 210 13.60 13.30 -2.84
N VAL A 211 14.44 12.41 -2.31
CA VAL A 211 15.90 12.58 -2.27
C VAL A 211 16.47 12.75 -3.68
N ALA A 212 16.06 11.89 -4.63
CA ALA A 212 16.49 11.99 -6.02
C ALA A 212 16.03 13.31 -6.66
N ALA A 213 14.82 13.79 -6.37
CA ALA A 213 14.31 15.07 -6.85
C ALA A 213 15.15 16.25 -6.34
N TRP A 214 15.53 16.22 -5.05
CA TRP A 214 16.45 17.20 -4.46
C TRP A 214 17.82 17.17 -5.12
N GLN A 215 18.42 15.99 -5.30
CA GLN A 215 19.72 15.82 -5.97
C GLN A 215 19.72 16.36 -7.40
N ASN A 216 18.62 16.14 -8.12
CA ASN A 216 18.42 16.61 -9.48
C ASN A 216 17.92 18.06 -9.57
N LYS A 217 17.75 18.74 -8.42
CA LYS A 217 17.23 20.12 -8.32
C LYS A 217 15.89 20.32 -9.05
N ASN A 218 15.05 19.29 -9.10
CA ASN A 218 13.75 19.34 -9.73
C ASN A 218 12.70 19.82 -8.72
N LEU A 219 12.37 21.11 -8.77
CA LEU A 219 11.46 21.76 -7.82
C LEU A 219 10.06 21.10 -7.80
N ASP A 220 9.48 20.86 -8.97
CA ASP A 220 8.12 20.32 -9.07
C ASP A 220 8.01 18.94 -8.42
N LEU A 221 9.01 18.07 -8.66
CA LEU A 221 9.08 16.76 -8.02
C LEU A 221 9.37 16.84 -6.52
N VAL A 222 10.21 17.78 -6.09
CA VAL A 222 10.45 18.03 -4.67
C VAL A 222 9.14 18.37 -3.97
N LEU A 223 8.38 19.33 -4.48
CA LEU A 223 7.12 19.76 -3.87
C LEU A 223 6.07 18.65 -3.90
N ARG A 224 5.91 17.97 -5.04
CA ARG A 224 4.98 16.85 -5.19
C ARG A 224 5.28 15.71 -4.21
N TYR A 225 6.52 15.20 -4.18
CA TYR A 225 6.87 14.10 -3.29
C TYR A 225 6.85 14.49 -1.81
N SER A 226 7.05 15.78 -1.50
CA SER A 226 6.93 16.28 -0.13
C SER A 226 5.47 16.30 0.36
N ALA A 227 4.52 16.70 -0.50
CA ALA A 227 3.10 16.61 -0.17
C ALA A 227 2.63 15.14 -0.08
N ASP A 228 3.05 14.32 -1.03
CA ASP A 228 2.71 12.89 -1.07
C ASP A 228 3.24 12.14 0.18
N ILE A 229 4.51 12.35 0.58
CA ILE A 229 5.05 11.66 1.76
C ILE A 229 4.33 12.09 3.05
N GLY A 230 3.98 13.37 3.17
CA GLY A 230 3.22 13.86 4.32
C GLY A 230 1.80 13.26 4.39
N HIS A 231 1.15 13.07 3.25
CA HIS A 231 -0.15 12.38 3.17
C HIS A 231 -0.06 10.95 3.70
N TYR A 232 0.83 10.13 3.14
CA TYR A 232 0.97 8.73 3.54
C TYR A 232 1.39 8.60 5.00
N ILE A 233 2.24 9.50 5.52
CA ILE A 233 2.58 9.50 6.95
C ILE A 233 1.31 9.77 7.76
N GLY A 234 0.43 10.67 7.31
CA GLY A 234 -0.88 10.88 7.90
C GLY A 234 -1.71 9.60 7.96
N ASP A 235 -1.81 8.85 6.85
CA ASP A 235 -2.54 7.56 6.80
C ASP A 235 -2.02 6.57 7.85
N ALA A 236 -0.70 6.44 8.01
CA ALA A 236 -0.15 5.52 9.00
C ALA A 236 -0.47 5.89 10.45
N HIS A 237 -0.88 7.14 10.71
CA HIS A 237 -1.36 7.59 12.01
C HIS A 237 -2.87 7.43 12.19
N VAL A 238 -3.60 6.98 11.15
CA VAL A 238 -5.01 6.60 11.23
C VAL A 238 -5.08 5.12 11.63
N PRO A 239 -5.52 4.76 12.86
CA PRO A 239 -5.50 3.37 13.32
C PRO A 239 -6.32 2.41 12.45
N LEU A 240 -7.38 2.88 11.79
CA LEU A 240 -8.19 2.06 10.89
C LEU A 240 -7.48 1.69 9.59
N HIS A 241 -6.40 2.39 9.21
CA HIS A 241 -5.56 2.02 8.06
C HIS A 241 -4.52 0.94 8.38
N THR A 242 -4.50 0.43 9.63
CA THR A 242 -3.52 -0.58 10.06
C THR A 242 -4.12 -1.96 10.38
N THR A 243 -5.42 -2.17 10.10
CA THR A 243 -6.17 -3.38 10.47
C THR A 243 -7.04 -3.89 9.33
N LYS A 244 -7.30 -5.21 9.31
CA LYS A 244 -8.30 -5.81 8.46
C LYS A 244 -9.70 -5.25 8.72
N ASN A 245 -10.01 -4.84 9.96
CA ASN A 245 -11.33 -4.31 10.34
C ASN A 245 -11.49 -2.80 10.06
N TYR A 246 -10.87 -2.29 9.01
CA TYR A 246 -10.79 -0.86 8.69
C TYR A 246 -12.15 -0.14 8.61
N ASN A 247 -13.23 -0.84 8.28
CA ASN A 247 -14.57 -0.27 8.19
C ASN A 247 -15.57 -0.92 9.18
N GLY A 248 -15.10 -1.61 10.22
CA GLY A 248 -15.97 -2.23 11.23
C GLY A 248 -16.76 -3.45 10.74
N GLN A 249 -16.39 -4.01 9.58
CA GLN A 249 -17.08 -5.14 8.95
C GLN A 249 -16.96 -6.47 9.71
N LEU A 250 -16.00 -6.60 10.62
CA LEU A 250 -15.82 -7.79 11.47
C LEU A 250 -16.54 -7.65 12.82
N THR A 251 -17.03 -6.45 13.16
CA THR A 251 -17.68 -6.13 14.45
C THR A 251 -19.12 -5.64 14.29
N ASN A 252 -19.69 -5.74 13.09
CA ASN A 252 -21.01 -5.18 12.72
C ASN A 252 -21.12 -3.66 12.95
N GLN A 253 -20.01 -2.93 12.82
CA GLN A 253 -19.93 -1.48 12.91
C GLN A 253 -19.61 -0.87 11.54
N VAL A 254 -20.21 -1.43 10.49
CA VAL A 254 -19.97 -1.04 9.10
C VAL A 254 -20.21 0.46 8.92
N GLY A 255 -19.22 1.17 8.37
CA GLY A 255 -19.30 2.61 8.13
C GLY A 255 -18.59 3.46 9.17
N ILE A 256 -17.97 2.85 10.20
CA ILE A 256 -17.18 3.59 11.20
C ILE A 256 -16.06 4.44 10.57
N HIS A 257 -15.52 4.00 9.44
CA HIS A 257 -14.48 4.70 8.70
C HIS A 257 -14.97 6.08 8.22
N ALA A 258 -16.11 6.09 7.54
CA ALA A 258 -16.76 7.31 7.07
C ALA A 258 -17.33 8.14 8.23
N PHE A 259 -17.84 7.49 9.28
CA PHE A 259 -18.36 8.17 10.48
C PHE A 259 -17.29 9.02 11.17
N LEU A 260 -16.04 8.54 11.22
CA LEU A 260 -14.90 9.29 11.78
C LEU A 260 -14.25 10.27 10.78
N GLY A 261 -14.90 10.47 9.63
CA GLY A 261 -14.43 11.41 8.60
C GLY A 261 -13.17 10.95 7.87
N ILE A 262 -12.84 9.66 7.92
CA ILE A 262 -11.70 9.09 7.19
C ILE A 262 -12.18 8.69 5.79
N GLN A 263 -11.35 8.95 4.79
CA GLN A 263 -11.68 8.57 3.42
C GLN A 263 -11.56 7.06 3.22
N SER A 264 -12.49 6.47 2.47
CA SER A 264 -12.49 5.02 2.24
C SER A 264 -11.28 4.59 1.41
N THR A 265 -10.37 3.84 2.04
CA THR A 265 -9.29 3.06 1.41
C THR A 265 -9.79 2.13 0.33
#